data_AF-A0A1L9B6G5-F1
#
_entry.id   AF-A0A1L9B6G5-F1
#
_cell.length_a   1.000
_cell.length_b   1.000
_cell.length_c   1.000
_cell.angle_alpha   90.00
_cell.angle_beta   90.00
_cell.angle_gamma   90.00
#
_symmetry.space_group_name_H-M   'P 1'
#
loop_
_entity.id
_entity.type
_entity.pdbx_description
1 polymer ?
#
loop_
_entity_poly.entity_id
_entity_poly.type
_entity_poly.pdbx_seq_one_letter_code
_entity_poly.pdbx_strand_id
1 'polypeptide(L)'
;MTYHSNFDVDIVMKTLGTVGAKYPEGTPEDEALRIASVALLYLRDIQKLDEYRDYFRRFFTYKPVTIAQTFATREEADKWLARGNAKDGDLVKIADQGFVVYEMPKGLKFVPRPLPEELEPPDSK
;
A
#
# COMPACT_ATOMS: atom_id res chain seq x y z
N MET A 1 -5.08 -4.69 5.98
CA MET A 1 -5.31 -3.47 6.76
C MET A 1 -6.26 -2.59 5.98
N THR A 2 -7.44 -2.32 6.51
CA THR A 2 -8.42 -1.41 5.91
C THR A 2 -7.97 0.01 6.26
N TYR A 3 -7.32 0.69 5.33
CA TYR A 3 -6.87 2.07 5.55
C TYR A 3 -8.06 3.00 5.34
N HIS A 4 -8.50 3.66 6.41
CA HIS A 4 -9.54 4.68 6.33
C HIS A 4 -8.94 5.97 5.78
N SER A 5 -8.94 6.12 4.45
CA SER A 5 -8.47 7.34 3.78
C SER A 5 -9.34 8.56 4.06
N ASN A 6 -10.59 8.35 4.47
CA ASN A 6 -11.48 9.41 4.92
C ASN A 6 -11.41 9.58 6.44
N PHE A 7 -10.19 9.71 6.97
CA PHE A 7 -9.99 9.90 8.40
C PHE A 7 -10.54 11.26 8.84
N ASP A 8 -11.10 11.26 10.04
CA ASP A 8 -11.55 12.45 10.74
C ASP A 8 -10.34 13.09 11.44
N VAL A 9 -10.02 14.33 11.07
CA VAL A 9 -8.86 15.04 11.61
C VAL A 9 -9.00 15.28 13.11
N ASP A 10 -10.20 15.54 13.61
CA ASP A 10 -10.41 15.81 15.03
C ASP A 10 -10.20 14.54 15.86
N ILE A 11 -10.61 13.38 15.34
CA ILE A 11 -10.34 12.08 15.96
C ILE A 11 -8.83 11.77 15.94
N VAL A 12 -8.16 12.02 14.81
CA VAL A 12 -6.70 11.81 14.68
C VAL A 12 -5.94 12.70 15.65
N MET A 13 -6.26 13.99 15.70
CA MET A 13 -5.64 14.96 16.62
C MET A 13 -5.84 14.57 18.08
N LYS A 14 -7.05 14.15 18.46
CA LYS A 14 -7.34 13.65 19.82
C LYS A 14 -6.50 12.41 20.16
N THR A 15 -6.35 11.51 19.20
CA THR A 15 -5.55 10.29 19.36
C THR A 15 -4.07 10.61 19.50
N LEU A 16 -3.53 11.49 18.64
CA LEU A 16 -2.15 11.96 18.72
C LEU A 16 -1.85 12.61 20.07
N GLY A 17 -2.74 13.46 20.59
CA GLY A 17 -2.59 14.05 21.91
C GLY A 17 -2.61 13.02 23.04
N THR A 18 -3.50 12.02 22.96
CA THR A 18 -3.58 10.93 23.96
C THR A 18 -2.34 10.05 23.95
N VAL A 19 -1.75 9.80 22.77
CA VAL A 19 -0.50 9.04 22.63
C VAL A 19 0.69 9.89 23.08
N GLY A 20 0.73 11.17 22.69
CA GLY A 20 1.78 12.12 23.05
C GLY A 20 1.90 12.31 24.56
N ALA A 21 0.78 12.31 25.29
CA ALA A 21 0.76 12.39 26.75
C ALA A 21 1.51 11.25 27.47
N LYS A 22 1.88 10.17 26.76
CA LYS A 22 2.70 9.07 27.32
C LYS A 22 4.20 9.36 27.28
N TYR A 23 4.62 10.36 26.52
CA TYR A 23 6.01 10.73 26.35
C TYR A 23 6.27 12.06 27.07
N PRO A 24 7.39 12.20 27.79
CA PRO A 24 7.76 13.47 28.40
C PRO A 24 7.92 14.57 27.34
N GLU A 25 7.62 15.80 27.72
CA GLU A 25 7.79 16.94 26.82
C GLU A 25 9.26 17.08 26.41
N GLY A 26 9.49 17.27 25.12
CA GLY A 26 10.83 17.47 24.55
C GLY A 26 11.60 16.19 24.25
N THR A 27 11.01 15.00 24.43
CA THR A 27 11.62 13.78 23.85
C THR A 27 11.40 13.75 22.33
N PRO A 28 12.22 12.97 21.59
CA PRO A 28 12.05 12.81 20.15
C PRO A 28 10.66 12.30 19.75
N GLU A 29 10.04 11.45 20.57
CA GLU A 29 8.69 10.91 20.31
C GLU A 29 7.61 11.98 20.46
N ASP A 30 7.69 12.80 21.52
CA ASP A 30 6.79 13.94 21.72
C ASP A 30 6.94 14.97 20.58
N GLU A 31 8.18 15.28 20.19
CA GLU A 31 8.46 16.17 19.07
C GLU A 31 7.89 15.65 17.75
N ALA A 32 8.09 14.36 17.43
CA ALA A 32 7.54 13.75 16.22
C ALA A 32 6.00 13.82 16.18
N LEU A 33 5.33 13.55 17.31
CA LEU A 33 3.88 13.62 17.41
C LEU A 33 3.36 15.06 17.30
N ARG A 34 4.08 16.04 17.86
CA ARG A 34 3.79 17.47 17.70
C ARG A 34 3.93 17.90 16.24
N ILE A 35 5.01 17.52 15.56
CA ILE A 35 5.22 17.82 14.13
C ILE A 35 4.09 17.25 13.28
N ALA A 36 3.70 16.00 13.50
CA ALA A 36 2.59 15.36 12.78
C ALA A 36 1.26 16.10 13.01
N SER A 37 1.00 16.50 14.26
CA SER A 37 -0.21 17.26 14.62
C SER A 37 -0.25 18.63 13.94
N VAL A 38 0.87 19.36 13.94
CA VAL A 38 0.98 20.68 13.29
C VAL A 38 0.84 20.57 11.77
N ALA A 39 1.37 19.51 11.15
CA ALA A 39 1.20 19.28 9.72
C ALA A 39 -0.28 19.08 9.33
N LEU A 40 -1.04 18.32 10.12
CA LEU A 40 -2.48 18.13 9.89
C LEU A 40 -3.27 19.43 10.08
N LEU A 41 -2.91 20.24 11.08
CA LEU A 41 -3.50 21.57 11.27
C LEU A 41 -3.17 22.51 10.10
N TYR A 42 -1.93 22.53 9.64
CA TYR A 42 -1.52 23.33 8.48
C TYR A 42 -2.32 22.95 7.24
N LEU A 43 -2.48 21.64 6.96
CA LEU A 43 -3.28 21.15 5.84
C LEU A 43 -4.77 21.54 5.95
N ARG A 44 -5.32 21.57 7.16
CA ARG A 44 -6.67 22.06 7.43
C ARG A 44 -6.78 23.56 7.16
N ASP A 45 -5.84 24.34 7.64
CA ASP A 45 -5.85 25.80 7.52
C ASP A 45 -5.72 26.28 6.07
N ILE A 46 -4.94 25.55 5.25
CA ILE A 46 -4.83 25.81 3.81
C ILE A 46 -5.90 25.11 2.96
N GLN A 47 -6.88 24.45 3.60
CA GLN A 47 -7.99 23.73 2.94
C GLN A 47 -7.54 22.62 1.96
N LYS A 48 -6.38 21.98 2.20
CA LYS A 48 -5.84 20.89 1.37
C LYS A 48 -6.03 19.49 1.97
N LEU A 49 -6.96 19.34 2.91
CA LEU A 49 -7.21 18.04 3.53
C LEU A 49 -7.69 16.99 2.53
N ASP A 50 -8.52 17.35 1.56
CA ASP A 50 -9.01 16.39 0.57
C ASP A 50 -7.91 15.94 -0.39
N GLU A 51 -7.07 16.87 -0.86
CA GLU A 51 -5.86 16.53 -1.63
C GLU A 51 -4.92 15.61 -0.82
N TYR A 52 -4.77 15.87 0.47
CA TYR A 52 -3.96 15.04 1.35
C TYR A 52 -4.59 13.67 1.61
N ARG A 53 -5.90 13.55 1.75
CA ARG A 53 -6.61 12.26 1.85
C ARG A 53 -6.43 11.44 0.58
N ASP A 54 -6.46 12.09 -0.57
CA ASP A 54 -6.16 11.45 -1.85
C ASP A 54 -4.71 11.02 -1.95
N TYR A 55 -3.77 11.86 -1.52
CA TYR A 55 -2.37 11.47 -1.41
C TYR A 55 -2.17 10.30 -0.45
N PHE A 56 -2.77 10.32 0.73
CA PHE A 56 -2.70 9.28 1.75
C PHE A 56 -3.28 7.96 1.23
N ARG A 57 -4.46 8.02 0.60
CA ARG A 57 -5.05 6.87 -0.11
C ARG A 57 -4.05 6.32 -1.11
N ARG A 58 -3.54 7.16 -2.01
CA ARG A 58 -2.56 6.75 -3.02
C ARG A 58 -1.30 6.16 -2.41
N PHE A 59 -0.77 6.73 -1.34
CA PHE A 59 0.42 6.23 -0.66
C PHE A 59 0.24 4.78 -0.17
N PHE A 60 -0.95 4.43 0.34
CA PHE A 60 -1.25 3.08 0.83
C PHE A 60 -1.86 2.15 -0.23
N THR A 61 -2.50 2.67 -1.28
CA THR A 61 -3.11 1.90 -2.37
C THR A 61 -2.15 1.67 -3.53
N TYR A 62 -1.32 2.65 -3.89
CA TYR A 62 -0.12 2.47 -4.72
C TYR A 62 0.99 1.88 -3.85
N LYS A 63 0.83 0.62 -3.45
CA LYS A 63 2.05 -0.20 -3.43
C LYS A 63 2.51 -0.24 -4.89
N PRO A 64 3.71 0.24 -5.25
CA PRO A 64 4.22 0.00 -6.59
C PRO A 64 4.14 -1.51 -6.79
N VAL A 65 3.27 -1.94 -7.71
CA VAL A 65 3.24 -3.32 -8.15
C VAL A 65 4.50 -3.47 -8.99
N THR A 66 5.61 -3.75 -8.32
CA THR A 66 6.83 -4.14 -8.99
C THR A 66 6.56 -5.52 -9.57
N ILE A 67 6.19 -5.56 -10.85
CA ILE A 67 6.11 -6.80 -11.60
C ILE A 67 7.54 -7.34 -11.67
N ALA A 68 7.82 -8.39 -10.91
CA ALA A 68 9.12 -9.03 -10.85
C ALA A 68 9.51 -9.60 -12.22
N GLN A 69 8.52 -10.14 -12.96
CA GLN A 69 8.72 -10.66 -14.30
C GLN A 69 7.39 -10.75 -15.07
N THR A 70 7.44 -10.50 -16.38
CA THR A 70 6.33 -10.74 -17.32
C THR A 70 6.63 -11.96 -18.18
N PHE A 71 5.63 -12.82 -18.38
CA PHE A 71 5.68 -14.05 -19.17
C PHE A 71 4.57 -14.06 -20.22
N ALA A 72 4.90 -14.53 -21.43
CA ALA A 72 3.92 -14.68 -22.50
C ALA A 72 3.04 -15.93 -22.28
N THR A 73 3.59 -16.96 -21.64
CA THR A 73 2.89 -18.24 -21.41
C THR A 73 3.08 -18.73 -19.98
N ARG A 74 2.13 -19.56 -19.51
CA ARG A 74 2.19 -20.18 -18.19
C ARG A 74 3.37 -21.15 -18.05
N GLU A 75 3.74 -21.82 -19.14
CA GLU A 75 4.86 -22.76 -19.17
C GLU A 75 6.21 -22.08 -18.93
N GLU A 76 6.39 -20.84 -19.41
CA GLU A 76 7.58 -20.03 -19.12
C GLU A 76 7.62 -19.60 -17.66
N ALA A 77 6.47 -19.20 -17.11
CA ALA A 77 6.35 -18.82 -15.71
C ALA A 77 6.64 -20.01 -14.77
N ASP A 78 6.11 -21.20 -15.08
CA ASP A 78 6.35 -22.41 -14.29
C ASP A 78 7.82 -22.85 -14.36
N LYS A 79 8.48 -22.70 -15.52
CA LYS A 79 9.94 -22.92 -15.64
C LYS A 79 10.75 -21.93 -14.80
N TRP A 80 10.33 -20.66 -14.72
CA TRP A 80 10.98 -19.66 -13.88
C TRP A 80 10.78 -19.96 -12.39
N LEU A 81 9.58 -20.37 -11.99
CA LEU A 81 9.25 -20.79 -10.63
C LEU A 81 10.08 -22.01 -10.20
N ALA A 82 10.21 -23.00 -11.09
CA ALA A 82 10.99 -24.22 -10.85
C ALA A 82 12.51 -23.97 -10.76
N ARG A 83 13.01 -22.87 -11.34
CA ARG A 83 14.43 -22.47 -11.24
C ARG A 83 14.79 -21.88 -9.86
N GLY A 84 13.81 -21.61 -9.00
CA GLY A 84 14.03 -21.02 -7.67
C GLY A 84 14.38 -19.53 -7.69
N ASN A 85 14.11 -18.84 -8.82
CA ASN A 85 14.39 -17.42 -8.96
C ASN A 85 13.29 -16.52 -8.37
N ALA A 86 12.17 -17.11 -8.00
CA ALA A 86 10.99 -16.42 -7.46
C ALA A 86 11.06 -16.31 -5.94
N LYS A 87 10.61 -15.18 -5.40
CA LYS A 87 10.45 -14.95 -3.96
C LYS A 87 8.97 -14.93 -3.57
N ASP A 88 8.68 -15.27 -2.32
CA ASP A 88 7.35 -15.08 -1.75
C ASP A 88 6.94 -13.60 -1.85
N GLY A 89 5.74 -13.35 -2.36
CA GLY A 89 5.21 -12.01 -2.58
C GLY A 89 5.56 -11.37 -3.94
N ASP A 90 6.35 -12.03 -4.79
CA ASP A 90 6.64 -11.52 -6.13
C ASP A 90 5.36 -11.45 -6.98
N LEU A 91 5.12 -10.29 -7.61
CA LEU A 91 4.04 -10.09 -8.57
C LEU A 91 4.56 -10.43 -9.96
N VAL A 92 3.85 -11.29 -10.70
CA VAL A 92 4.19 -11.63 -12.08
C VAL A 92 2.96 -11.44 -12.98
N LYS A 93 3.22 -11.10 -14.24
CA LYS A 93 2.17 -11.01 -15.27
C LYS A 93 2.35 -12.19 -16.22
N ILE A 94 1.33 -13.03 -16.37
CA ILE A 94 1.36 -14.22 -17.25
C ILE A 94 0.18 -14.10 -18.21
N ALA A 95 0.45 -14.04 -19.52
CA ALA A 95 -0.60 -13.93 -20.55
C ALA A 95 -1.62 -12.80 -20.24
N ASP A 96 -1.09 -11.63 -19.90
CA ASP A 96 -1.86 -10.43 -19.50
C ASP A 96 -2.75 -10.58 -18.25
N GLN A 97 -2.53 -11.63 -17.46
CA GLN A 97 -3.17 -11.83 -16.16
C GLN A 97 -2.18 -11.69 -15.00
N GLY A 98 -2.63 -11.08 -13.92
CA GLY A 98 -1.91 -10.89 -12.67
C GLY A 98 -1.84 -12.12 -11.78
N PHE A 99 -0.64 -12.45 -11.32
CA PHE A 99 -0.41 -13.49 -10.32
C PHE A 99 0.56 -13.03 -9.24
N VAL A 100 0.38 -13.56 -8.03
CA VAL A 100 1.35 -13.45 -6.93
C VAL A 100 1.96 -14.81 -6.67
N VAL A 101 3.27 -14.84 -6.47
CA VAL A 101 3.99 -16.01 -5.98
C VAL A 101 3.79 -16.11 -4.47
N TYR A 102 3.24 -17.23 -4.00
CA TYR A 102 3.16 -17.55 -2.57
C TYR A 102 3.92 -18.82 -2.25
N GLU A 103 4.66 -18.80 -1.14
CA GLU A 103 5.25 -20.00 -0.54
C GLU A 103 4.16 -20.80 0.16
N MET A 104 3.89 -22.00 -0.35
CA MET A 104 2.94 -22.94 0.24
C MET A 104 3.72 -24.13 0.84
N PRO A 105 3.11 -24.94 1.72
CA PRO A 105 3.76 -26.11 2.31
C PRO A 105 4.28 -27.15 1.30
N LYS A 106 3.90 -27.03 0.02
CA LYS A 106 4.33 -27.89 -1.10
C LYS A 106 5.19 -27.14 -2.14
N GLY A 107 5.79 -26.02 -1.75
CA GLY A 107 6.59 -25.16 -2.62
C GLY A 107 5.87 -23.90 -3.10
N LEU A 108 6.57 -23.09 -3.88
CA LEU A 108 6.06 -21.83 -4.45
C LEU A 108 4.95 -22.10 -5.47
N LYS A 109 3.89 -21.28 -5.46
CA LYS A 109 2.77 -21.36 -6.41
C LYS A 109 2.29 -19.98 -6.84
N PHE A 110 1.79 -19.89 -8.08
CA PHE A 110 1.07 -18.71 -8.56
C PHE A 110 -0.37 -18.71 -8.05
N VAL A 111 -0.75 -17.65 -7.36
CA VAL A 111 -2.13 -17.37 -6.94
C VAL A 111 -2.66 -16.21 -7.78
N PRO A 112 -3.82 -16.37 -8.45
CA PRO A 112 -4.43 -15.28 -9.20
C PRO A 112 -4.67 -14.07 -8.30
N ARG A 113 -4.14 -12.92 -8.71
CA ARG A 113 -4.42 -11.66 -8.06
C ARG A 113 -4.57 -10.61 -9.15
N PRO A 114 -5.79 -10.07 -9.36
CA PRO A 114 -5.99 -9.08 -10.39
C PRO A 114 -5.05 -7.89 -10.14
N LEU A 115 -4.28 -7.53 -11.15
CA LEU A 115 -3.41 -6.36 -11.09
C LEU A 115 -4.27 -5.10 -11.04
N PRO A 116 -3.78 -3.99 -10.47
CA PRO A 116 -4.51 -2.72 -10.49
C PRO A 116 -4.96 -2.31 -11.89
N GLU A 117 -4.16 -2.61 -12.92
CA GLU A 117 -4.46 -2.39 -14.34
C GLU A 117 -5.66 -3.21 -14.86
N GLU A 118 -5.99 -4.35 -14.22
CA GLU A 118 -7.17 -5.18 -14.56
C GLU A 118 -8.43 -4.76 -13.78
N LEU A 119 -8.29 -3.90 -12.78
CA LEU A 119 -9.38 -3.42 -11.92
C LEU A 119 -9.92 -2.06 -12.38
N GLU A 120 -9.34 -1.45 -13.41
CA GLU A 120 -9.95 -0.31 -14.09
C GLU A 120 -11.20 -0.83 -14.83
N PRO A 121 -12.42 -0.37 -14.48
CA PRO A 121 -13.59 -0.71 -15.28
C PRO A 121 -13.34 -0.17 -16.70
N PRO A 122 -13.73 -0.92 -17.74
CA PRO A 122 -13.63 -0.40 -19.11
C PRO A 122 -14.35 0.94 -19.16
N ASP A 123 -13.67 1.97 -19.67
CA ASP A 123 -14.23 3.28 -19.94
C ASP A 123 -15.64 3.12 -20.50
N SER A 124 -16.62 3.49 -19.69
CA SER A 124 -18.02 3.52 -20.12
C SER A 124 -18.13 4.68 -21.10
N LYS A 125 -17.99 4.35 -22.39
CA LYS A 125 -18.32 5.24 -23.51
C LYS A 125 -19.78 5.69 -23.46
#